data_AF-A0A3P7PRA6-F1
#
_entry.id   AF-A0A3P7PRA6-F1
#
_cell.length_a   1.000
_cell.length_b   1.000
_cell.length_c   1.000
_cell.angle_alpha   90.00
_cell.angle_beta   90.00
_cell.angle_gamma   90.00
#
_symmetry.space_group_name_H-M   'P 1'
#
loop_
_entity.id
_entity.type
_entity.pdbx_description
1 polymer ?
#
loop_
_entity_poly.entity_id
_entity_poly.type
_entity_poly.pdbx_seq_one_letter_code
_entity_poly.pdbx_strand_id
1 'polypeptide(L)'
;MCGIFYRNMPVFSEFLLINHSMHHFLAKSAFTIILIRGGISLDFNALKKQKAIISLSLSASTLAATSPAVTIPTMISLIKKGYGSDSGVPTVVLASAAIDNLICLTLTNIFLSIAFTSSEILKIVVTGLFLGSSVGYFMWFFPMKIVRHLHFIRTIMLLFSCLAFIFCGEAIGWNSSGVIATIASSIIAPIRWKHDNVNLVIS
;
A
#
# COMPACT_ATOMS: atom_id res chain seq x y z
N MET A 1 2.38 -27.39 -11.78
CA MET A 1 2.78 -28.01 -13.07
C MET A 1 2.24 -27.29 -14.31
N CYS A 2 1.03 -26.71 -14.33
CA CYS A 2 0.53 -25.95 -15.50
C CYS A 2 1.38 -24.72 -15.90
N GLY A 3 2.03 -24.03 -14.95
CA GLY A 3 2.81 -22.81 -15.25
C GLY A 3 4.05 -23.05 -16.13
N ILE A 4 4.67 -24.24 -16.04
CA ILE A 4 5.81 -24.60 -16.90
C ILE A 4 5.34 -24.94 -18.32
N PHE A 5 4.15 -25.53 -18.46
CA PHE A 5 3.57 -25.86 -19.76
C PHE A 5 3.20 -24.61 -20.57
N TYR A 6 2.69 -23.56 -19.92
CA TYR A 6 2.39 -22.28 -20.59
C TYR A 6 3.62 -21.52 -21.06
N ARG A 7 4.79 -21.72 -20.42
CA ARG A 7 6.02 -21.01 -20.79
C ARG A 7 6.63 -21.51 -22.11
N ASN A 8 6.23 -22.70 -22.58
CA ASN A 8 6.79 -23.33 -23.79
C ASN A 8 5.87 -23.25 -25.02
N MET A 9 4.76 -22.50 -24.94
CA MET A 9 3.90 -22.21 -26.10
C MET A 9 4.22 -20.80 -26.64
N PRO A 10 5.16 -20.66 -27.59
CA PRO A 10 5.45 -19.36 -28.24
C PRO A 10 4.24 -18.79 -29.02
N VAL A 11 3.21 -19.61 -29.25
CA VAL A 11 1.96 -19.19 -29.90
C VAL A 11 1.17 -18.17 -29.06
N PHE A 12 1.29 -18.20 -27.73
CA PHE A 12 0.56 -17.24 -26.86
C PHE A 12 1.23 -15.87 -26.76
N SER A 13 2.55 -15.76 -26.99
CA SER A 13 3.23 -14.46 -26.93
C SER A 13 2.81 -13.51 -28.05
N GLU A 14 2.43 -14.01 -29.23
CA GLU A 14 1.93 -13.16 -30.32
C GLU A 14 0.47 -12.74 -30.11
N PHE A 15 -0.38 -13.62 -29.58
CA PHE A 15 -1.76 -13.26 -29.26
C PHE A 15 -1.85 -12.27 -28.08
N LEU A 16 -0.86 -12.26 -27.18
CA LEU A 16 -0.78 -11.33 -26.05
C LEU A 16 -0.35 -9.90 -26.45
N LEU A 17 0.18 -9.70 -27.67
CA LEU A 17 0.62 -8.37 -28.12
C LEU A 17 -0.52 -7.49 -28.67
N ILE A 18 -1.65 -8.07 -29.09
CA ILE A 18 -2.60 -7.35 -29.93
C ILE A 18 -3.80 -6.74 -29.19
N ASN A 19 -4.14 -7.16 -27.96
CA ASN A 19 -5.31 -6.60 -27.26
C ASN A 19 -5.15 -6.42 -25.74
N HIS A 20 -4.42 -5.38 -25.37
CA HIS A 20 -4.25 -4.94 -23.97
C HIS A 20 -5.60 -4.60 -23.28
N SER A 21 -6.60 -4.15 -24.06
CA SER A 21 -7.94 -3.82 -23.57
C SER A 21 -8.69 -5.07 -23.10
N MET A 22 -8.68 -6.14 -23.90
CA MET A 22 -9.36 -7.39 -23.56
C MET A 22 -8.72 -8.07 -22.35
N HIS A 23 -7.38 -8.08 -22.24
CA HIS A 23 -6.71 -8.70 -21.11
C HIS A 23 -7.12 -8.05 -19.77
N HIS A 24 -7.11 -6.72 -19.69
CA HIS A 24 -7.47 -6.03 -18.45
C HIS A 24 -8.96 -6.23 -18.08
N PHE A 25 -9.86 -6.26 -19.07
CA PHE A 25 -11.27 -6.57 -18.84
C PHE A 25 -11.46 -8.01 -18.35
N LEU A 26 -10.79 -8.98 -18.98
CA LEU A 26 -10.79 -10.40 -18.58
C LEU A 26 -10.23 -10.61 -17.18
N ALA A 27 -9.12 -9.94 -16.84
CA ALA A 27 -8.53 -10.00 -15.51
C ALA A 27 -9.48 -9.42 -14.44
N LYS A 28 -10.12 -8.28 -14.72
CA LYS A 28 -11.11 -7.66 -13.81
C LYS A 28 -12.34 -8.54 -13.63
N SER A 29 -12.89 -9.11 -14.71
CA SER A 29 -14.06 -9.99 -14.61
C SER A 29 -13.74 -11.28 -13.87
N ALA A 30 -12.61 -11.93 -14.18
CA ALA A 30 -12.14 -13.11 -13.48
C ALA A 30 -11.94 -12.84 -11.97
N PHE A 31 -11.30 -11.72 -11.63
CA PHE A 31 -11.12 -11.31 -10.24
C PHE A 31 -12.45 -11.09 -9.51
N THR A 32 -13.39 -10.37 -10.14
CA THR A 32 -14.73 -10.16 -9.59
C THR A 32 -15.47 -11.48 -9.40
N ILE A 33 -15.37 -12.42 -10.35
CA ILE A 33 -15.99 -13.75 -10.23
C ILE A 33 -15.34 -14.55 -9.09
N ILE A 34 -14.01 -14.50 -8.94
CA ILE A 34 -13.28 -15.14 -7.83
C ILE A 34 -13.73 -14.55 -6.48
N LEU A 35 -13.89 -13.23 -6.40
CA LEU A 35 -14.38 -12.57 -5.17
C LEU A 35 -15.84 -12.91 -4.86
N ILE A 36 -16.73 -12.92 -5.87
CA ILE A 36 -18.13 -13.30 -5.69
C ILE A 36 -18.22 -14.75 -5.25
N ARG A 37 -17.53 -15.67 -5.94
CA ARG A 37 -17.52 -17.09 -5.60
C ARG A 37 -16.88 -17.35 -4.24
N GLY A 38 -15.79 -16.64 -3.93
CA GLY A 38 -15.16 -16.63 -2.62
C GLY A 38 -16.18 -16.22 -1.56
N GLY A 39 -16.74 -15.02 -1.68
CA GLY A 39 -17.72 -14.45 -0.76
C GLY A 39 -18.97 -15.31 -0.56
N ILE A 40 -19.48 -15.98 -1.60
CA ILE A 40 -20.63 -16.89 -1.49
C ILE A 40 -20.23 -18.20 -0.79
N SER A 41 -19.00 -18.69 -1.00
CA SER A 41 -18.49 -19.90 -0.34
C SER A 41 -18.10 -19.67 1.14
N LEU A 42 -18.19 -18.43 1.64
CA LEU A 42 -17.95 -18.11 3.05
C LEU A 42 -19.19 -18.48 3.89
N ASP A 43 -19.09 -19.54 4.68
CA ASP A 43 -20.05 -19.81 5.75
C ASP A 43 -19.85 -18.81 6.89
N PHE A 44 -20.87 -17.98 7.16
CA PHE A 44 -20.87 -17.02 8.28
C PHE A 44 -20.63 -17.69 9.65
N ASN A 45 -21.01 -18.95 9.81
CA ASN A 45 -20.77 -19.70 11.04
C ASN A 45 -19.29 -20.07 11.21
N ALA A 46 -18.57 -20.35 10.10
CA ALA A 46 -17.12 -20.47 10.11
C ALA A 46 -16.44 -19.10 10.34
N LEU A 47 -17.06 -18.01 9.87
CA LEU A 47 -16.57 -16.63 10.00
C LEU A 47 -16.51 -16.15 11.46
N LYS A 48 -17.40 -16.64 12.34
CA LYS A 48 -17.32 -16.36 13.78
C LYS A 48 -16.04 -16.88 14.42
N LYS A 49 -15.38 -17.87 13.82
CA LYS A 49 -14.04 -18.26 14.29
C LYS A 49 -13.05 -17.18 13.85
N GLN A 50 -12.47 -16.51 14.84
CA GLN A 50 -11.37 -15.54 14.71
C GLN A 50 -10.30 -15.91 13.66
N LYS A 51 -10.00 -17.20 13.50
CA LYS A 51 -9.05 -17.71 12.49
C LYS A 51 -9.45 -17.43 11.04
N ALA A 52 -10.75 -17.42 10.71
CA ALA A 52 -11.24 -17.19 9.37
C ALA A 52 -10.97 -15.74 8.92
N ILE A 53 -11.24 -14.77 9.79
CA ILE A 53 -10.94 -13.35 9.56
C ILE A 53 -9.44 -13.19 9.30
N ILE A 54 -8.58 -13.80 10.13
CA ILE A 54 -7.12 -13.78 9.94
C ILE A 54 -6.72 -14.33 8.57
N SER A 55 -7.27 -15.49 8.18
CA SER A 55 -6.95 -16.12 6.88
C SER A 55 -7.37 -15.26 5.68
N LEU A 56 -8.54 -14.62 5.77
CA LEU A 56 -9.03 -13.72 4.72
C LEU A 56 -8.15 -12.47 4.62
N SER A 57 -7.84 -11.83 5.76
CA SER A 57 -6.96 -10.65 5.78
C SER A 57 -5.57 -10.97 5.22
N LEU A 58 -5.00 -12.14 5.56
CA LEU A 58 -3.71 -12.57 5.01
C LEU A 58 -3.77 -12.77 3.49
N SER A 59 -4.85 -13.38 2.98
CA SER A 59 -5.04 -13.57 1.53
C SER A 59 -5.16 -12.22 0.79
N ALA A 60 -5.91 -11.27 1.35
CA ALA A 60 -6.07 -9.92 0.81
C ALA A 60 -4.73 -9.16 0.81
N SER A 61 -3.98 -9.20 1.92
CA SER A 61 -2.65 -8.61 2.02
C SER A 61 -1.65 -9.20 1.03
N THR A 62 -1.70 -10.51 0.79
CA THR A 62 -0.81 -11.17 -0.17
C THR A 62 -1.11 -10.72 -1.60
N LEU A 63 -2.39 -10.58 -1.96
CA LEU A 63 -2.80 -10.05 -3.25
C LEU A 63 -2.37 -8.58 -3.42
N ALA A 64 -2.53 -7.76 -2.38
CA ALA A 64 -2.05 -6.37 -2.39
C ALA A 64 -0.52 -6.29 -2.53
N ALA A 65 0.23 -7.14 -1.81
CA ALA A 65 1.70 -7.14 -1.86
C ALA A 65 2.27 -7.62 -3.21
N THR A 66 1.56 -8.49 -3.92
CA THR A 66 1.99 -9.01 -5.24
C THR A 66 1.60 -8.09 -6.40
N SER A 67 0.60 -7.23 -6.23
CA SER A 67 0.13 -6.28 -7.26
C SER A 67 1.21 -5.31 -7.79
N PRO A 68 2.10 -4.69 -6.97
CA PRO A 68 3.17 -3.81 -7.45
C PRO A 68 4.10 -4.46 -8.47
N ALA A 69 4.40 -5.75 -8.34
CA ALA A 69 5.36 -6.44 -9.20
C ALA A 69 4.90 -6.50 -10.67
N VAL A 70 3.59 -6.42 -10.92
CA VAL A 70 3.01 -6.40 -12.27
C VAL A 70 2.58 -4.98 -12.67
N THR A 71 2.00 -4.23 -11.73
CA THR A 71 1.49 -2.88 -11.99
C THR A 71 2.63 -1.91 -12.31
N ILE A 72 3.74 -1.94 -11.57
CA ILE A 72 4.85 -1.01 -11.75
C ILE A 72 5.54 -1.18 -13.12
N PRO A 73 5.97 -2.39 -13.53
CA PRO A 73 6.60 -2.56 -14.84
C PRO A 73 5.68 -2.20 -16.01
N THR A 74 4.39 -2.55 -15.89
CA THR A 74 3.40 -2.24 -16.92
C THR A 74 3.28 -0.72 -17.10
N MET A 75 3.12 0.02 -16.00
CA MET A 75 2.99 1.49 -16.09
C MET A 75 4.27 2.17 -16.58
N ILE A 76 5.45 1.69 -16.18
CA ILE A 76 6.72 2.18 -16.73
C ILE A 76 6.81 1.93 -18.24
N SER A 77 6.34 0.76 -18.71
CA SER A 77 6.31 0.46 -20.15
C SER A 77 5.37 1.39 -20.93
N LEU A 78 4.24 1.78 -20.34
CA LEU A 78 3.31 2.74 -20.92
C LEU A 78 3.93 4.13 -21.01
N ILE A 79 4.61 4.57 -19.95
CA ILE A 79 5.35 5.85 -19.92
C ILE A 79 6.43 5.87 -21.01
N LYS A 80 7.25 4.81 -21.11
CA LYS A 80 8.31 4.71 -22.15
C LYS A 80 7.77 4.71 -23.58
N LYS A 81 6.57 4.16 -23.80
CA LYS A 81 5.90 4.15 -25.11
C LYS A 81 5.15 5.46 -25.40
N GLY A 82 5.15 6.43 -24.48
CA GLY A 82 4.41 7.69 -24.62
C GLY A 82 2.90 7.57 -24.44
N TYR A 83 2.36 6.39 -24.09
CA TYR A 83 0.92 6.20 -23.92
C TYR A 83 0.43 6.89 -22.65
N GLY A 84 -0.28 8.02 -22.81
CA GLY A 84 -0.84 8.79 -21.70
C GLY A 84 0.22 9.43 -20.78
N SER A 85 1.48 9.49 -21.22
CA SER A 85 2.58 10.08 -20.45
C SER A 85 2.31 11.55 -20.14
N ASP A 86 1.88 12.33 -21.14
CA ASP A 86 1.59 13.77 -20.97
C ASP A 86 0.34 14.02 -20.13
N SER A 87 -0.63 13.11 -20.18
CA SER A 87 -1.83 13.18 -19.35
C SER A 87 -1.57 12.75 -17.90
N GLY A 88 -0.38 12.22 -17.58
CA GLY A 88 -0.05 11.69 -16.25
C GLY A 88 -0.87 10.47 -15.83
N VAL A 89 -1.64 9.86 -16.75
CA VAL A 89 -2.57 8.75 -16.44
C VAL A 89 -1.83 7.56 -15.81
N PRO A 90 -0.69 7.07 -16.35
CA PRO A 90 0.06 5.99 -15.71
C PRO A 90 0.58 6.34 -14.30
N THR A 91 0.97 7.60 -14.08
CA THR A 91 1.44 8.09 -12.77
C THR A 91 0.32 8.12 -11.74
N VAL A 92 -0.88 8.56 -12.14
CA VAL A 92 -2.08 8.52 -11.28
C VAL A 92 -2.45 7.07 -10.96
N VAL A 93 -2.41 6.16 -11.93
CA VAL A 93 -2.67 4.73 -11.70
C VAL A 93 -1.67 4.13 -10.71
N LEU A 94 -0.37 4.47 -10.81
CA LEU A 94 0.64 4.05 -9.85
C LEU A 94 0.37 4.60 -8.44
N ALA A 95 -0.02 5.87 -8.34
CA ALA A 95 -0.37 6.49 -7.07
C ALA A 95 -1.62 5.83 -6.45
N SER A 96 -2.66 5.56 -7.24
CA SER A 96 -3.86 4.84 -6.80
C SER A 96 -3.52 3.44 -6.30
N ALA A 97 -2.72 2.67 -7.05
CA ALA A 97 -2.29 1.34 -6.63
C ALA A 97 -1.47 1.36 -5.33
N ALA A 98 -0.62 2.37 -5.12
CA ALA A 98 0.12 2.53 -3.88
C ALA A 98 -0.80 2.83 -2.68
N ILE A 99 -1.82 3.68 -2.88
CA ILE A 99 -2.85 3.99 -1.86
C ILE A 99 -3.69 2.75 -1.54
N ASP A 100 -4.13 2.00 -2.55
CA ASP A 100 -4.90 0.76 -2.36
C ASP A 100 -4.12 -0.26 -1.53
N ASN A 101 -2.83 -0.44 -1.83
CA ASN A 101 -1.96 -1.34 -1.08
C ASN A 101 -1.76 -0.86 0.37
N LEU A 102 -1.58 0.44 0.59
CA LEU A 102 -1.49 1.05 1.91
C LEU A 102 -2.75 0.78 2.75
N ILE A 103 -3.93 1.02 2.17
CA ILE A 103 -5.22 0.80 2.85
C ILE A 103 -5.42 -0.69 3.14
N CYS A 104 -5.15 -1.58 2.18
CA CYS A 104 -5.29 -3.03 2.37
C CYS A 104 -4.37 -3.56 3.49
N LEU A 105 -3.12 -3.09 3.54
CA LEU A 105 -2.18 -3.41 4.60
C LEU A 105 -2.68 -2.90 5.97
N THR A 106 -3.17 -1.67 6.03
CA THR A 106 -3.69 -1.07 7.27
C THR A 106 -4.88 -1.84 7.80
N LEU A 107 -5.86 -2.10 6.93
CA LEU A 107 -7.06 -2.85 7.28
C LEU A 107 -6.70 -4.26 7.75
N THR A 108 -5.78 -4.94 7.06
CA THR A 108 -5.32 -6.27 7.48
C THR A 108 -4.68 -6.23 8.86
N ASN A 109 -3.84 -5.24 9.16
CA ASN A 109 -3.23 -5.08 10.49
C ASN A 109 -4.27 -4.78 11.59
N ILE A 110 -5.30 -3.99 11.26
CA ILE A 110 -6.42 -3.72 12.18
C ILE A 110 -7.23 -4.99 12.41
N PHE A 111 -7.58 -5.75 11.36
CA PHE A 111 -8.30 -7.02 11.50
C PHE A 111 -7.51 -8.06 12.28
N LEU A 112 -6.19 -8.13 12.07
CA LEU A 112 -5.30 -8.99 12.84
C LEU A 112 -5.27 -8.58 14.33
N SER A 113 -5.24 -7.27 14.61
CA SER A 113 -5.32 -6.74 15.97
C SER A 113 -6.65 -7.04 16.64
N ILE A 114 -7.78 -6.89 15.93
CA ILE A 114 -9.12 -7.24 16.41
C ILE A 114 -9.19 -8.71 16.76
N ALA A 115 -8.57 -9.55 15.92
CA ALA A 115 -8.52 -10.97 16.14
C ALA A 115 -7.78 -11.26 17.44
N PHE A 116 -6.52 -10.85 17.59
CA PHE A 116 -5.72 -11.23 18.76
C PHE A 116 -6.14 -10.56 20.07
N THR A 117 -6.71 -9.35 20.05
CA THR A 117 -7.03 -8.63 21.29
C THR A 117 -8.18 -7.64 21.11
N SER A 118 -9.42 -8.07 21.40
CA SER A 118 -10.60 -7.22 21.20
C SER A 118 -10.68 -6.03 22.18
N SER A 119 -10.14 -6.13 23.40
CA SER A 119 -10.19 -5.05 24.39
C SER A 119 -9.20 -3.91 24.12
N GLU A 120 -8.15 -4.18 23.33
CA GLU A 120 -7.05 -3.23 23.10
C GLU A 120 -7.17 -2.52 21.74
N ILE A 121 -8.19 -2.80 20.92
CA ILE A 121 -8.35 -2.20 19.57
C ILE A 121 -8.32 -0.66 19.66
N LEU A 122 -9.16 -0.09 20.53
CA LEU A 122 -9.24 1.36 20.68
C LEU A 122 -7.90 1.95 21.13
N LYS A 123 -7.21 1.29 22.07
CA LYS A 123 -5.91 1.73 22.54
C LYS A 123 -4.86 1.64 21.44
N ILE A 124 -4.81 0.56 20.67
CA ILE A 124 -3.86 0.38 19.56
C ILE A 124 -4.07 1.44 18.48
N VAL A 125 -5.33 1.69 18.09
CA VAL A 125 -5.66 2.71 17.07
C VAL A 125 -5.37 4.12 17.59
N VAL A 126 -5.79 4.44 18.82
CA VAL A 126 -5.60 5.78 19.41
C VAL A 126 -4.12 6.05 19.68
N THR A 127 -3.37 5.10 20.25
CA THR A 127 -1.93 5.25 20.49
C THR A 127 -1.15 5.40 19.19
N GLY A 128 -1.46 4.58 18.17
CA GLY A 128 -0.81 4.67 16.87
C GLY A 128 -1.05 6.01 16.18
N LEU A 129 -2.31 6.47 16.16
CA LEU A 129 -2.67 7.79 15.62
C LEU A 129 -2.02 8.93 16.39
N PHE A 130 -2.03 8.87 17.73
CA PHE A 130 -1.42 9.91 18.57
C PHE A 130 0.09 9.98 18.35
N LEU A 131 0.81 8.86 18.50
CA LEU A 131 2.27 8.80 18.33
C LEU A 131 2.69 9.20 16.91
N GLY A 132 2.00 8.68 15.88
CA GLY A 132 2.28 9.03 14.49
C GLY A 132 2.02 10.51 14.19
N SER A 133 0.97 11.08 14.77
CA SER A 133 0.67 12.52 14.63
C SER A 133 1.68 13.39 15.35
N SER A 134 2.08 13.04 16.58
CA SER A 134 3.09 13.77 17.35
C SER A 134 4.44 13.81 16.62
N VAL A 135 4.92 12.67 16.10
CA VAL A 135 6.19 12.63 15.36
C VAL A 135 6.05 13.28 13.99
N GLY A 136 4.94 13.07 13.27
CA GLY A 136 4.66 13.74 12.00
C GLY A 136 4.66 15.27 12.14
N TYR A 137 4.10 15.78 13.24
CA TYR A 137 4.15 17.20 13.59
C TYR A 137 5.56 17.64 14.00
N PHE A 138 6.32 16.82 14.75
CA PHE A 138 7.71 17.12 15.08
C PHE A 138 8.58 17.29 13.82
N MET A 139 8.33 16.49 12.79
CA MET A 139 8.99 16.60 11.49
C MET A 139 8.67 17.89 10.71
N TRP A 140 7.66 18.68 11.12
CA TRP A 140 7.43 20.02 10.58
C TRP A 140 8.48 21.04 11.01
N PHE A 141 8.99 20.93 12.24
CA PHE A 141 9.90 21.93 12.78
C PHE A 141 11.32 21.74 12.24
N PHE A 142 11.73 20.49 12.00
CA PHE A 142 13.09 20.15 11.58
C PHE A 142 13.21 19.67 10.11
N PRO A 143 12.89 20.55 9.14
CA PRO A 143 13.61 20.55 7.86
C PRO A 143 14.17 21.97 7.63
N MET A 144 15.44 22.19 7.98
CA MET A 144 16.11 23.48 7.73
C MET A 144 16.02 23.83 6.24
N LYS A 145 15.31 24.91 5.90
CA LYS A 145 15.02 25.37 4.53
C LYS A 145 16.27 25.56 3.64
N ILE A 146 17.48 25.57 4.22
CA ILE A 146 18.73 25.97 3.58
C ILE A 146 19.63 24.80 3.10
N VAL A 147 19.24 23.53 3.28
CA VAL A 147 20.09 22.41 2.84
C VAL A 147 19.88 22.05 1.36
N ARG A 148 20.99 21.99 0.58
CA ARG A 148 21.00 21.62 -0.86
C ARG A 148 20.33 20.28 -1.17
N HIS A 149 20.27 19.38 -0.19
CA HIS A 149 19.72 18.03 -0.29
C HIS A 149 18.50 17.83 0.63
N LEU A 150 17.66 18.87 0.74
CA LEU A 150 16.45 18.89 1.58
C LEU A 150 15.54 17.69 1.36
N HIS A 151 15.27 17.32 0.10
CA HIS A 151 14.44 16.15 -0.22
C HIS A 151 15.05 14.84 0.30
N PHE A 152 16.36 14.66 0.17
CA PHE A 152 17.05 13.46 0.64
C PHE A 152 17.03 13.33 2.17
N ILE A 153 17.31 14.42 2.89
CA ILE A 153 17.21 14.46 4.37
C ILE A 153 15.79 14.15 4.82
N ARG A 154 14.78 14.79 4.22
CA ARG A 154 13.36 14.54 4.51
C ARG A 154 12.99 13.07 4.34
N THR A 155 13.42 12.43 3.25
CA THR A 155 13.19 11.00 3.00
C THR A 155 13.89 10.11 4.03
N ILE A 156 15.15 10.40 4.38
CA ILE A 156 15.88 9.61 5.40
C ILE A 156 15.23 9.74 6.78
N MET A 157 14.81 10.95 7.17
CA MET A 157 14.16 11.15 8.46
C MET A 157 12.82 10.40 8.53
N LEU A 158 12.05 10.38 7.43
CA LEU A 158 10.82 9.57 7.35
C LEU A 158 11.13 8.09 7.47
N LEU A 159 12.12 7.61 6.72
CA LEU A 159 12.50 6.21 6.74
C LEU A 159 12.94 5.78 8.14
N PHE A 160 13.75 6.59 8.82
CA PHE A 160 14.20 6.31 10.18
C PHE A 160 13.03 6.34 11.19
N SER A 161 12.13 7.32 11.09
CA SER A 161 10.93 7.38 11.94
C SER A 161 10.03 6.17 11.73
N CYS A 162 9.80 5.76 10.48
CA CYS A 162 8.99 4.58 10.17
C CYS A 162 9.61 3.30 10.73
N LEU A 163 10.92 3.12 10.55
CA LEU A 163 11.63 1.99 11.15
C LEU A 163 11.55 2.01 12.68
N ALA A 164 11.79 3.16 13.30
CA ALA A 164 11.71 3.31 14.75
C ALA A 164 10.32 2.95 15.29
N PHE A 165 9.24 3.33 14.60
CA PHE A 165 7.88 2.96 14.96
C PHE A 165 7.60 1.46 14.82
N ILE A 166 8.09 0.83 13.75
CA ILE A 166 7.93 -0.62 13.56
C ILE A 166 8.68 -1.38 14.66
N PHE A 167 9.95 -1.03 14.92
CA PHE A 167 10.74 -1.66 15.98
C PHE A 167 10.18 -1.40 17.38
N CYS A 168 9.71 -0.18 17.66
CA CYS A 168 9.08 0.17 18.93
C CYS A 168 7.74 -0.58 19.11
N GLY A 169 6.93 -0.66 18.06
CA GLY A 169 5.70 -1.43 18.05
C GLY A 169 5.94 -2.90 18.33
N GLU A 170 6.96 -3.50 17.70
CA GLU A 170 7.38 -4.88 17.95
C GLU A 170 7.89 -5.08 19.39
N ALA A 171 8.71 -4.15 19.91
CA ALA A 171 9.24 -4.24 21.26
C ALA A 171 8.16 -4.18 22.35
N ILE A 172 7.08 -3.43 22.10
CA ILE A 172 5.93 -3.30 23.02
C ILE A 172 4.93 -4.46 22.79
N GLY A 173 5.04 -5.21 21.69
CA GLY A 173 4.08 -6.24 21.29
C GLY A 173 2.81 -5.70 20.63
N TRP A 174 2.80 -4.42 20.26
CA TRP A 174 1.70 -3.74 19.56
C TRP A 174 2.08 -3.43 18.11
N ASN A 175 2.35 -4.49 17.35
CA ASN A 175 2.86 -4.40 15.97
C ASN A 175 1.93 -3.53 15.08
N SER A 176 0.61 -3.68 15.24
CA SER A 176 -0.37 -2.88 14.50
C SER A 176 -0.33 -1.38 14.83
N SER A 177 0.00 -0.99 16.07
CA SER A 177 0.12 0.42 16.47
C SER A 177 1.29 1.09 15.75
N GLY A 178 2.42 0.37 15.64
CA GLY A 178 3.59 0.83 14.88
C GLY A 178 3.25 1.11 13.42
N VAL A 179 2.54 0.21 12.75
CA VAL A 179 2.08 0.41 11.37
C VAL A 179 1.17 1.65 11.27
N ILE A 180 0.15 1.78 12.13
CA ILE A 180 -0.75 2.95 12.12
C ILE A 180 0.04 4.26 12.33
N ALA A 181 1.02 4.26 13.23
CA ALA A 181 1.89 5.42 13.47
C ALA A 181 2.74 5.79 12.25
N THR A 182 3.32 4.80 11.54
CA THR A 182 4.06 5.06 10.29
C THR A 182 3.20 5.69 9.20
N ILE A 183 1.93 5.31 9.14
CA ILE A 183 1.00 5.82 8.12
C ILE A 183 0.57 7.24 8.47
N ALA A 184 0.21 7.49 9.73
CA ALA A 184 -0.12 8.83 10.19
C ALA A 184 1.05 9.81 9.99
N SER A 185 2.28 9.42 10.34
CA SER A 185 3.45 10.26 10.11
C SER A 185 3.74 10.49 8.62
N SER A 186 3.59 9.46 7.79
CA SER A 186 3.76 9.53 6.33
C SER A 186 2.72 10.40 5.63
N ILE A 187 1.53 10.59 6.22
CA ILE A 187 0.52 11.51 5.70
C ILE A 187 0.78 12.95 6.20
N ILE A 188 1.09 13.11 7.49
CA ILE A 188 1.20 14.44 8.13
C ILE A 188 2.48 15.18 7.70
N ALA A 189 3.62 14.50 7.61
CA ALA A 189 4.89 15.15 7.29
C ALA A 189 4.92 15.76 5.87
N PRO A 190 4.46 15.08 4.80
CA PRO A 190 4.46 15.66 3.45
C PRO A 190 3.53 16.87 3.28
N ILE A 191 2.48 17.03 4.10
CA ILE A 191 1.55 18.17 4.00
C ILE A 191 2.30 19.51 4.19
N ARG A 192 3.27 19.60 5.13
CA ARG A 192 4.11 20.80 5.25
C ARG A 192 4.97 21.00 4.03
N TRP A 193 5.62 19.91 3.64
CA TRP A 193 6.71 19.98 2.69
C TRP A 193 6.19 20.38 1.32
N LYS A 194 4.95 20.00 0.99
CA LYS A 194 4.24 20.54 -0.17
C LYS A 194 4.16 22.07 -0.12
N HIS A 195 3.79 22.66 1.01
CA HIS A 195 3.72 24.11 1.16
C HIS A 195 5.10 24.77 1.08
N ASP A 196 6.12 24.18 1.72
CA ASP A 196 7.50 24.68 1.64
C ASP A 196 8.06 24.62 0.21
N ASN A 197 7.76 23.56 -0.56
CA ASN A 197 8.24 23.43 -1.92
C ASN A 197 7.63 24.49 -2.85
N VAL A 198 6.35 24.85 -2.67
CA VAL A 198 5.74 25.95 -3.44
C VAL A 198 6.46 27.27 -3.16
N ASN A 199 6.83 27.52 -1.89
CA ASN A 199 7.58 28.72 -1.50
C ASN A 199 9.00 28.78 -2.08
N LEU A 200 9.62 27.63 -2.41
CA LEU A 200 10.94 27.57 -3.05
C LEU A 200 10.90 27.79 -4.57
N VAL A 201 9.76 27.58 -5.23
CA VAL A 201 9.63 27.78 -6.68
C VAL A 201 9.35 29.25 -7.02
N ILE A 202 8.78 30.01 -6.08
CA ILE A 202 8.45 31.44 -6.26
C ILE A 202 9.58 32.40 -5.85
N SER A 203 10.67 31.90 -5.26
CA SER A 203 11.84 32.69 -4.84
C SER A 203 13.00 32.55 -5.82
#